data_AF-G1FKN2-F1
#
_entry.id   AF-G1FKN2-F1
#
_cell.length_a   1.000
_cell.length_b   1.000
_cell.length_c   1.000
_cell.angle_alpha   90.00
_cell.angle_beta   90.00
_cell.angle_gamma   90.00
#
_symmetry.space_group_name_H-M   'P 1'
#
loop_
_entity.id
_entity.type
_entity.pdbx_description
1 polymer ?
#
loop_
_entity_poly.entity_id
_entity_poly.type
_entity_poly.pdbx_seq_one_letter_code
_entity_poly.pdbx_strand_id
1 'polypeptide(L)'
;MMHWSQNAWMNLCTTVTDSDVARGKNALKASLVGQLNGTTPICDDIGRHILNYGRRIPLAEWDARIDAVTPRMVRDVCSKYIYDKCPAVAAVGPVEQLPDYNRMRSAMYWLRF
;
A
#
# COMPACT_ATOMS: atom_id res chain seq x y z
N MET A 1 12.15 14.56 3.60
CA MET A 1 11.39 13.50 2.90
C MET A 1 10.39 12.78 3.82
N MET A 2 10.82 12.29 5.00
CA MET A 2 9.95 11.53 5.93
C MET A 2 8.60 12.19 6.25
N HIS A 3 8.58 13.49 6.54
CA HIS A 3 7.35 14.22 6.87
C HIS A 3 6.27 14.11 5.77
N TRP A 4 6.65 14.21 4.49
CA TRP A 4 5.70 14.11 3.37
C TRP A 4 5.10 12.72 3.25
N SER A 5 5.91 11.68 3.45
CA SER A 5 5.45 10.28 3.44
C SER A 5 4.44 10.03 4.55
N GLN A 6 4.74 10.48 5.78
CA GLN A 6 3.84 10.31 6.93
C GLN A 6 2.56 11.12 6.75
N ASN A 7 2.64 12.34 6.21
CA ASN A 7 1.48 13.16 5.90
C ASN A 7 0.55 12.47 4.87
N ALA A 8 1.12 11.87 3.82
CA ALA A 8 0.37 11.11 2.84
C ALA A 8 -0.31 9.87 3.47
N TRP A 9 0.38 9.17 4.37
CA TRP A 9 -0.20 8.05 5.12
C TRP A 9 -1.38 8.48 6.01
N MET A 10 -1.26 9.60 6.72
CA MET A 10 -2.36 10.11 7.54
C MET A 10 -3.56 10.58 6.70
N ASN A 11 -3.31 11.18 5.53
CA ASN A 11 -4.36 11.48 4.56
C ASN A 11 -5.11 10.22 4.10
N LEU A 12 -4.41 9.12 3.82
CA LEU A 12 -5.04 7.85 3.44
C LEU A 12 -5.91 7.27 4.55
N CYS A 13 -5.50 7.44 5.81
CA CYS A 13 -6.27 6.98 6.97
C CYS A 13 -7.53 7.82 7.20
N THR A 14 -7.49 9.13 6.92
CA THR A 14 -8.51 10.08 7.41
C THR A 14 -9.37 10.69 6.30
N THR A 15 -8.78 11.09 5.18
CA THR A 15 -9.42 11.94 4.17
C THR A 15 -9.32 11.38 2.75
N VAL A 16 -9.24 10.06 2.58
CA VAL A 16 -9.17 9.45 1.24
C VAL A 16 -10.47 9.69 0.47
N THR A 17 -10.33 10.11 -0.79
CA THR A 17 -11.45 10.40 -1.70
C THR A 17 -11.73 9.25 -2.67
N ASP A 18 -12.95 9.21 -3.22
CA ASP A 18 -13.32 8.25 -4.27
C ASP A 18 -12.41 8.36 -5.50
N SER A 19 -12.03 9.57 -5.91
CA SER A 19 -11.14 9.79 -7.05
C SER A 19 -9.73 9.24 -6.82
N ASP A 20 -9.22 9.34 -5.60
CA ASP A 20 -7.88 8.80 -5.27
C ASP A 20 -7.90 7.27 -5.33
N VAL A 21 -8.98 6.66 -4.82
CA VAL A 21 -9.17 5.21 -4.87
C VAL A 21 -9.35 4.72 -6.31
N ALA A 22 -10.17 5.40 -7.12
CA ALA A 22 -10.36 5.06 -8.52
C ALA A 22 -9.04 5.13 -9.30
N ARG A 23 -8.23 6.17 -9.09
CA ARG A 23 -6.89 6.29 -9.68
C ARG A 23 -5.97 5.16 -9.22
N GLY A 24 -5.96 4.84 -7.92
CA GLY A 24 -5.17 3.76 -7.35
C GLY A 24 -5.54 2.38 -7.93
N LYS A 25 -6.84 2.10 -8.06
CA LYS A 25 -7.34 0.87 -8.71
C LYS A 25 -6.84 0.74 -10.14
N ASN A 26 -6.99 1.79 -10.94
CA ASN A 26 -6.57 1.78 -12.35
C ASN A 26 -5.06 1.58 -12.50
N ALA A 27 -4.25 2.25 -11.66
CA ALA A 27 -2.81 2.07 -11.64
C ALA A 27 -2.40 0.63 -11.25
N LEU A 28 -3.08 0.04 -10.26
CA LEU A 28 -2.81 -1.33 -9.84
C LEU A 28 -3.17 -2.35 -10.92
N LYS A 29 -4.35 -2.22 -11.56
CA LYS A 29 -4.76 -3.08 -12.68
C LYS A 29 -3.76 -3.03 -13.83
N ALA A 30 -3.36 -1.83 -14.24
CA ALA A 30 -2.37 -1.64 -15.30
C ALA A 30 -1.02 -2.25 -14.94
N SER A 31 -0.56 -2.06 -13.70
CA SER A 31 0.71 -2.64 -13.22
C SER A 31 0.68 -4.17 -13.20
N LEU A 32 -0.40 -4.77 -12.71
CA LEU A 32 -0.56 -6.23 -12.63
C LEU A 32 -0.50 -6.87 -14.02
N VAL A 33 -1.22 -6.32 -14.99
CA VAL A 33 -1.21 -6.85 -16.37
C VAL A 33 0.14 -6.60 -17.03
N GLY A 34 0.74 -5.43 -16.81
CA GLY A 34 2.05 -5.08 -17.37
C GLY A 34 3.20 -5.97 -16.89
N GLN A 35 3.13 -6.48 -15.64
CA GLN A 35 4.12 -7.40 -15.08
C GLN A 35 4.09 -8.79 -15.73
N LEU A 36 2.98 -9.19 -16.34
CA LEU A 36 2.79 -10.53 -16.92
C LEU A 36 3.25 -10.63 -18.38
N ASN A 37 4.14 -9.72 -18.83
CA ASN A 37 4.63 -9.73 -20.21
C ASN A 37 5.84 -10.67 -20.37
N GLY A 38 5.62 -11.82 -20.99
CA GLY A 38 6.66 -12.81 -21.32
C GLY A 38 6.50 -14.12 -20.58
N THR A 39 7.21 -15.16 -21.02
CA THR A 39 7.11 -16.51 -20.47
C THR A 39 7.71 -16.63 -19.07
N THR A 40 8.83 -15.94 -18.80
CA THR A 40 9.50 -15.99 -17.49
C THR A 40 8.67 -15.37 -16.36
N PRO A 41 8.11 -14.14 -16.49
CA PRO A 41 7.25 -13.59 -15.44
C PRO A 41 5.98 -14.39 -15.21
N ILE A 42 5.40 -14.98 -16.26
CA ILE A 42 4.22 -15.86 -16.13
C ILE A 42 4.58 -17.14 -15.36
N CYS A 43 5.73 -17.74 -15.63
CA CYS A 43 6.18 -18.95 -14.91
C CYS A 43 6.39 -18.67 -13.41
N ASP A 44 7.04 -17.54 -13.09
CA ASP A 44 7.23 -17.09 -11.70
C ASP A 44 5.88 -16.82 -11.00
N ASP A 45 4.94 -16.13 -11.66
CA ASP A 45 3.61 -15.87 -11.12
C ASP A 45 2.84 -17.16 -10.81
N ILE A 46 2.92 -18.16 -11.70
CA ILE A 46 2.32 -19.48 -11.45
C ILE A 46 2.92 -20.10 -10.19
N GLY A 47 4.25 -20.19 -10.11
CA GLY A 47 4.93 -20.80 -8.97
C GLY A 47 4.59 -20.09 -7.66
N ARG A 48 4.67 -18.76 -7.64
CA ARG A 48 4.39 -17.93 -6.47
C ARG A 48 2.92 -18.03 -6.03
N HIS A 49 1.98 -18.11 -6.95
CA HIS A 49 0.56 -18.30 -6.62
C HIS A 49 0.28 -19.69 -6.06
N ILE A 50 0.87 -20.75 -6.60
CA ILE A 50 0.73 -22.09 -6.05
C ILE A 50 1.27 -22.15 -4.61
N LEU A 51 2.43 -21.56 -4.34
CA LEU A 51 3.03 -21.58 -3.00
C LEU A 51 2.25 -20.72 -1.99
N ASN A 52 1.79 -19.52 -2.37
CA ASN A 52 1.14 -18.60 -1.44
C ASN A 52 -0.37 -18.86 -1.29
N TYR A 53 -1.05 -19.32 -2.34
CA TYR A 53 -2.50 -19.42 -2.38
C TYR A 53 -3.00 -20.85 -2.66
N GLY A 54 -2.12 -21.81 -2.94
CA GLY A 54 -2.48 -23.17 -3.32
C GLY A 54 -3.09 -23.30 -4.73
N ARG A 55 -3.29 -22.19 -5.43
CA ARG A 55 -3.87 -22.15 -6.78
C ARG A 55 -3.45 -20.88 -7.51
N ARG A 56 -3.52 -20.91 -8.84
CA ARG A 56 -3.38 -19.70 -9.64
C ARG A 56 -4.68 -18.91 -9.64
N ILE A 57 -4.62 -17.65 -9.21
CA ILE A 57 -5.76 -16.74 -9.22
C ILE A 57 -5.89 -16.12 -10.63
N PRO A 58 -7.03 -16.27 -11.33
CA PRO A 58 -7.21 -15.70 -12.66
C PRO A 58 -7.32 -14.18 -12.61
N LEU A 59 -6.92 -13.51 -13.69
CA LEU A 59 -6.96 -12.04 -13.79
C LEU A 59 -8.37 -11.45 -13.60
N ALA A 60 -9.42 -12.15 -14.05
CA ALA A 60 -10.80 -11.72 -13.83
C ALA A 60 -11.19 -11.68 -12.34
N GLU A 61 -10.66 -12.60 -11.54
CA GLU A 61 -10.89 -12.60 -10.08
C GLU A 61 -10.13 -11.44 -9.41
N TRP A 62 -8.91 -11.15 -9.86
CA TRP A 62 -8.17 -9.96 -9.42
C TRP A 62 -8.92 -8.68 -9.74
N ASP A 63 -9.41 -8.54 -10.97
CA ASP A 63 -10.17 -7.37 -11.42
C ASP A 63 -11.40 -7.11 -10.55
N ALA A 64 -12.22 -8.14 -10.34
CA ALA A 64 -13.41 -8.08 -9.49
C ALA A 64 -13.07 -7.71 -8.04
N ARG A 65 -11.99 -8.26 -7.47
CA ARG A 65 -11.55 -7.95 -6.11
C ARG A 65 -11.04 -6.52 -5.98
N ILE A 66 -10.30 -6.02 -6.96
CA ILE A 66 -9.80 -4.64 -6.98
C ILE A 66 -10.98 -3.67 -7.08
N ASP A 67 -11.99 -3.98 -7.90
CA ASP A 67 -13.17 -3.12 -8.05
C ASP A 67 -14.04 -3.07 -6.81
N ALA A 68 -14.13 -4.17 -6.06
CA ALA A 68 -14.86 -4.22 -4.80
C ALA A 68 -14.29 -3.29 -3.69
N VAL A 69 -13.05 -2.80 -3.83
CA VAL A 69 -12.43 -1.93 -2.81
C VAL A 69 -13.15 -0.59 -2.73
N THR A 70 -13.68 -0.22 -1.58
CA THR A 70 -14.29 1.10 -1.35
C THR A 70 -13.35 2.04 -0.60
N PRO A 71 -13.54 3.38 -0.65
CA PRO A 71 -12.73 4.30 0.15
C PRO A 71 -12.84 4.04 1.65
N ARG A 72 -14.01 3.58 2.11
CA ARG A 72 -14.19 3.15 3.50
C ARG A 72 -13.27 1.97 3.85
N MET A 73 -13.22 0.94 3.01
CA MET A 73 -12.32 -0.19 3.21
C MET A 73 -10.85 0.24 3.22
N VAL A 74 -10.47 1.19 2.35
CA VAL A 74 -9.10 1.75 2.37
C VAL A 74 -8.81 2.43 3.69
N ARG A 75 -9.70 3.29 4.20
CA ARG A 75 -9.54 3.91 5.52
C ARG A 75 -9.43 2.87 6.63
N ASP A 76 -10.32 1.88 6.66
CA ASP A 76 -10.34 0.85 7.70
C ASP A 76 -9.02 0.04 7.70
N VAL A 77 -8.52 -0.32 6.52
CA VAL A 77 -7.24 -1.04 6.36
C VAL A 77 -6.07 -0.13 6.76
N CYS A 78 -6.03 1.12 6.30
CA CYS A 78 -4.98 2.06 6.66
C CYS A 78 -4.99 2.35 8.17
N SER A 79 -6.16 2.51 8.79
CA SER A 79 -6.29 2.66 10.24
C SER A 79 -5.80 1.42 11.01
N LYS A 80 -6.04 0.22 10.48
CA LYS A 80 -5.57 -1.02 11.10
C LYS A 80 -4.05 -1.18 11.07
N TYR A 81 -3.41 -0.86 9.94
CA TYR A 81 -1.99 -1.18 9.72
C TYR A 81 -1.04 0.01 9.84
N ILE A 82 -1.52 1.23 9.65
CA ILE A 82 -0.70 2.44 9.59
C ILE A 82 -0.96 3.33 10.81
N TYR A 83 -2.24 3.63 11.08
CA TYR A 83 -2.59 4.62 12.10
C TYR A 83 -2.21 4.15 13.50
N ASP A 84 -1.47 5.00 14.21
CA ASP A 84 -0.95 4.77 15.56
C ASP A 84 -0.14 3.46 15.71
N LYS A 85 0.55 3.05 14.66
CA LYS A 85 1.46 1.88 14.68
C LYS A 85 2.91 2.30 14.78
N CYS A 86 3.71 1.47 15.44
CA CYS A 86 5.16 1.65 15.56
C CYS A 86 5.84 1.25 14.25
N PRO A 87 6.45 2.19 13.49
CA PRO A 87 7.14 1.84 12.26
C PRO A 87 8.49 1.17 12.58
N ALA A 88 8.99 0.36 11.64
CA ALA A 88 10.39 -0.06 11.62
C ALA A 88 11.18 0.91 10.73
N VAL A 89 12.32 1.40 11.20
CA VAL A 89 13.12 2.41 10.52
C VAL A 89 14.56 1.91 10.38
N ALA A 90 15.06 1.87 9.15
CA ALA A 90 16.45 1.57 8.85
C ALA A 90 16.99 2.64 7.90
N ALA A 91 18.19 3.16 8.19
CA ALA A 91 18.82 4.18 7.38
C ALA A 91 20.35 4.01 7.41
N VAL A 92 21.00 4.25 6.27
CA VAL A 92 22.44 4.09 6.07
C VAL A 92 22.96 5.28 5.26
N GLY A 93 24.14 5.81 5.62
CA GLY A 93 24.76 6.96 4.97
C GLY A 93 24.62 8.26 5.78
N PRO A 94 24.63 9.45 5.14
CA PRO A 94 24.50 10.73 5.81
C PRO A 94 23.06 10.98 6.26
N VAL A 95 22.72 10.44 7.44
CA VAL A 95 21.36 10.43 8.02
C VAL A 95 21.17 11.48 9.12
N GLU A 96 21.99 12.52 9.14
CA GLU A 96 22.01 13.56 10.18
C GLU A 96 20.67 14.30 10.31
N GLN A 97 19.92 14.43 9.21
CA GLN A 97 18.61 15.06 9.17
C GLN A 97 17.44 14.08 9.35
N LEU A 98 17.72 12.79 9.53
CA LEU A 98 16.66 11.80 9.75
C LEU A 98 16.04 12.05 11.13
N PRO A 99 14.70 12.22 11.21
CA PRO A 99 14.05 12.41 12.51
C PRO A 99 14.34 11.25 13.46
N ASP A 100 14.41 11.55 14.75
CA ASP A 100 14.46 10.52 15.77
C ASP A 100 13.19 9.66 15.76
N TYR A 101 13.28 8.47 16.36
CA TYR A 101 12.18 7.52 16.37
C TYR A 101 10.91 8.08 17.03
N ASN A 102 11.04 8.87 18.10
CA ASN A 102 9.88 9.42 18.82
C ASN A 102 9.13 10.41 17.94
N ARG A 103 9.86 11.26 17.20
CA ARG A 103 9.25 12.17 16.22
C ARG A 103 8.60 11.43 15.06
N MET A 104 9.17 10.32 14.61
CA MET A 104 8.53 9.49 13.60
C MET A 104 7.27 8.83 14.14
N ARG A 105 7.32 8.25 15.33
CA ARG A 105 6.18 7.58 15.96
C ARG A 105 5.03 8.53 16.28
N SER A 106 5.34 9.76 16.70
CA SER A 106 4.33 10.78 17.00
C SER A 106 3.62 11.28 15.74
N ALA A 107 4.28 11.24 14.57
CA ALA A 107 3.70 11.58 13.28
C ALA A 107 2.83 10.46 12.67
N MET A 108 2.69 9.29 13.33
CA MET A 108 1.84 8.19 12.87
C MET A 108 0.37 8.31 13.31
N TYR A 109 -0.01 9.43 13.91
CA TYR A 109 -1.40 9.79 14.18
C TYR A 109 -1.57 11.31 14.11
N TRP A 110 -2.81 11.78 14.03
CA TRP A 110 -3.14 13.20 14.09
C TRP A 110 -4.03 13.51 15.28
N LEU A 111 -3.67 14.55 16.03
CA LEU A 111 -4.46 15.12 17.13
C LEU A 111 -5.55 16.08 16.63
N ARG A 112 -6.10 15.80 15.45
CA ARG A 112 -7.11 16.64 14.79
C ARG A 112 -8.39 15.83 14.67
N PHE A 113 -9.10 15.73 15.79
CA PHE A 113 -10.48 15.30 15.90
C PHE A 113 -11.15 16.09 17.02
#